data_AF-A0A6J4K7M4-F1
#
_entry.id   AF-A0A6J4K7M4-F1
#
_cell.length_a   1.000
_cell.length_b   1.000
_cell.length_c   1.000
_cell.angle_alpha   90.00
_cell.angle_beta   90.00
_cell.angle_gamma   90.00
#
_symmetry.space_group_name_H-M   'P 1'
#
loop_
_entity.id
_entity.type
_entity.pdbx_description
1 polymer ?
#
loop_
_entity_poly.entity_id
_entity_poly.type
_entity_poly.pdbx_seq_one_letter_code
_entity_poly.pdbx_strand_id
1 'polypeptide(L)'
;MARADRASQRLNTPGARRRLELPSVNFDRDAFGQFAEGFARFMGTARFLAWMSLIVLVWVLWNIPFGPERPRFDPFPFIFLTLVLSLQASYAAPLILLAQNRQEARDRVGRDADREQAAQSRADMDFLAREIASLRNSVGELATRDFVRSELRSELRTMLAELDAAADDSRDGRDGSGGRLGSPSSPDRRER
;
A
#
# COMPACT_ATOMS: atom_id res chain seq x y z
N MET A 1 37.52 41.48 26.02
CA MET A 1 37.20 40.32 25.14
C MET A 1 35.74 40.37 24.69
N ALA A 2 35.31 41.37 23.90
CA ALA A 2 33.88 41.50 23.53
C ALA A 2 33.65 42.15 22.14
N ARG A 3 34.61 42.02 21.22
CA ARG A 3 34.50 42.59 19.86
C ARG A 3 34.69 41.57 18.72
N ALA A 4 35.12 40.34 19.03
CA ALA A 4 35.36 39.30 18.03
C ALA A 4 34.09 38.52 17.61
N ASP A 5 33.07 38.44 18.46
CA ASP A 5 31.86 37.62 18.20
C ASP A 5 30.84 38.23 17.23
N ARG A 6 30.87 39.54 16.98
CA ARG A 6 29.90 40.16 16.05
C ARG A 6 30.26 39.99 14.58
N ALA A 7 31.52 39.65 14.27
CA ALA A 7 31.99 39.48 12.90
C ALA A 7 31.57 38.13 12.30
N SER A 8 31.57 37.06 13.11
CA SER A 8 31.14 35.71 12.70
C SER A 8 29.62 35.59 12.50
N GLN A 9 28.83 36.40 13.20
CA GLN A 9 27.36 36.38 13.09
C GLN A 9 26.83 37.04 11.81
N ARG A 10 27.63 37.87 11.13
CA ARG A 10 27.25 38.55 9.87
C ARG A 10 27.54 37.74 8.61
N LEU A 11 28.32 36.66 8.72
CA LEU A 11 28.71 35.83 7.57
C LEU A 11 27.73 34.68 7.27
N ASN A 12 26.67 34.51 8.06
CA ASN A 12 25.71 33.41 7.95
C ASN A 12 24.33 33.82 7.40
N THR A 13 24.22 34.97 6.76
CA THR A 13 23.03 35.27 5.95
C THR A 13 23.29 34.75 4.54
N PRO A 14 22.73 33.60 4.11
CA PRO A 14 22.82 33.19 2.73
C PRO A 14 22.23 34.33 1.91
N GLY A 15 23.08 34.99 1.10
CA GLY A 15 22.68 36.10 0.27
C GLY A 15 21.43 35.71 -0.50
N ALA A 16 20.34 36.43 -0.26
CA ALA A 16 19.13 36.30 -1.03
C ALA A 16 19.54 36.59 -2.48
N ARG A 17 19.77 35.51 -3.23
CA ARG A 17 19.97 35.55 -4.67
C ARG A 17 18.75 36.27 -5.19
N ARG A 18 18.93 37.52 -5.59
CA ARG A 18 17.94 38.32 -6.30
C ARG A 18 17.62 37.52 -7.56
N ARG A 19 16.61 36.66 -7.46
CA ARG A 19 16.03 35.97 -8.61
C ARG A 19 15.66 37.10 -9.55
N LEU A 20 16.32 37.17 -10.69
CA LEU A 20 15.75 37.91 -11.81
C LEU A 20 14.39 37.26 -12.05
N GLU A 21 13.33 37.96 -11.64
CA GLU A 21 11.97 37.66 -12.03
C GLU A 21 11.85 38.04 -13.51
N LEU A 22 12.46 37.20 -14.35
CA LEU A 22 12.14 37.18 -15.77
C LEU A 22 10.63 36.96 -15.86
N PRO A 23 9.90 37.75 -16.68
CA PRO A 23 8.49 37.51 -16.91
C PRO A 23 8.36 36.07 -17.39
N SER A 24 7.80 35.20 -16.54
CA SER A 24 7.46 33.86 -17.00
C SER A 24 6.38 34.07 -18.04
N VAL A 25 6.75 33.89 -19.31
CA VAL A 25 5.77 33.79 -20.38
C VAL A 25 4.96 32.55 -20.05
N ASN A 26 3.89 32.77 -19.30
CA ASN A 26 2.90 31.77 -18.97
C ASN A 26 2.13 31.55 -20.27
N PHE A 27 2.76 30.85 -21.20
CA PHE A 27 2.06 30.13 -22.24
C PHE A 27 0.97 29.34 -21.52
N ASP A 28 -0.26 29.60 -21.91
CA ASP A 28 -1.48 29.14 -21.26
C ASP A 28 -1.45 27.60 -21.12
N ARG A 29 -0.87 27.15 -20.00
CA ARG A 29 -0.61 25.74 -19.68
C ARG A 29 -1.91 24.98 -19.62
N ASP A 30 -2.99 25.66 -19.30
CA ASP A 30 -4.29 25.04 -19.11
C ASP A 30 -5.00 24.83 -20.45
N ALA A 31 -4.96 25.80 -21.36
CA ALA A 31 -5.51 25.65 -22.71
C ALA A 31 -4.83 24.54 -23.52
N PHE A 32 -3.49 24.48 -23.50
CA PHE A 32 -2.73 23.42 -24.17
C PHE A 32 -2.94 22.04 -23.54
N GLY A 33 -3.20 22.00 -22.23
CA GLY A 33 -3.47 20.77 -21.51
C GLY A 33 -4.76 20.09 -21.96
N GLN A 34 -5.82 20.87 -22.08
CA GLN A 34 -7.12 20.38 -22.54
C GLN A 34 -7.05 19.95 -24.01
N PHE A 35 -6.32 20.71 -24.85
CA PHE A 35 -6.08 20.34 -26.24
C PHE A 35 -5.32 19.02 -26.37
N ALA A 36 -4.22 18.84 -25.61
CA ALA A 36 -3.43 17.61 -25.64
C ALA A 36 -4.23 16.39 -25.15
N GLU A 37 -5.06 16.54 -24.12
CA GLU A 37 -5.92 15.47 -23.61
C GLU A 37 -7.02 15.10 -24.62
N GLY A 38 -7.57 16.07 -25.36
CA GLY A 38 -8.46 15.82 -26.49
C GLY A 38 -7.74 15.10 -27.64
N PHE A 39 -6.53 15.57 -27.98
CA PHE A 39 -5.72 15.00 -29.07
C PHE A 39 -5.26 13.57 -28.77
N ALA A 40 -4.88 13.26 -27.53
CA ALA A 40 -4.51 11.91 -27.10
C ALA A 40 -5.69 10.93 -27.21
N ARG A 41 -6.89 11.34 -26.76
CA ARG A 41 -8.12 10.56 -26.92
C ARG A 41 -8.49 10.36 -28.39
N PHE A 42 -8.26 11.37 -29.22
CA PHE A 42 -8.54 11.33 -30.65
C PHE A 42 -7.59 10.38 -31.40
N MET A 43 -6.27 10.48 -31.17
CA MET A 43 -5.25 9.61 -31.77
C MET A 43 -5.37 8.14 -31.34
N GLY A 44 -5.81 7.87 -30.11
CA GLY A 44 -6.00 6.50 -29.60
C GLY A 44 -7.21 5.76 -30.16
N THR A 45 -8.06 6.41 -30.97
CA THR A 45 -9.29 5.83 -31.49
C THR A 45 -9.11 5.30 -32.92
N ALA A 46 -9.58 4.08 -33.20
CA ALA A 46 -9.53 3.47 -34.55
C ALA A 46 -10.19 4.32 -35.66
N ARG A 47 -11.09 5.23 -35.29
CA ARG A 47 -11.76 6.19 -36.17
C ARG A 47 -10.79 7.18 -36.82
N PHE A 48 -9.70 7.57 -36.14
CA PHE A 48 -8.70 8.49 -36.72
C PHE A 48 -7.99 7.84 -37.90
N LEU A 49 -7.50 6.61 -37.72
CA LEU A 49 -6.86 5.85 -38.81
C LEU A 49 -7.83 5.63 -39.98
N ALA A 50 -9.10 5.31 -39.71
CA ALA A 50 -10.10 5.15 -40.76
C ALA A 50 -10.31 6.43 -41.60
N TRP A 51 -10.43 7.59 -40.95
CA TRP A 51 -10.57 8.87 -41.64
C TRP A 51 -9.32 9.25 -42.44
N MET A 52 -8.12 9.07 -41.88
CA MET A 52 -6.87 9.34 -42.57
C MET A 52 -6.72 8.46 -43.82
N SER A 53 -7.00 7.16 -43.70
CA SER A 53 -7.00 6.23 -44.83
C SER A 53 -8.03 6.60 -45.89
N LEU A 54 -9.22 7.05 -45.48
CA LEU A 54 -10.26 7.49 -46.42
C LEU A 54 -9.81 8.71 -47.23
N ILE A 55 -9.19 9.71 -46.58
CA ILE A 55 -8.67 10.90 -47.27
C ILE A 55 -7.60 10.52 -48.30
N VAL A 56 -6.64 9.67 -47.91
CA VAL A 56 -5.60 9.17 -48.82
C VAL A 56 -6.22 8.39 -49.98
N LEU A 57 -7.18 7.50 -49.70
CA LEU A 57 -7.86 6.72 -50.71
C LEU A 57 -8.62 7.62 -51.70
N VAL A 58 -9.38 8.60 -51.21
CA VAL A 58 -10.10 9.57 -52.04
C VAL A 58 -9.14 10.36 -52.92
N TRP A 59 -8.00 10.82 -52.37
CA TRP A 59 -6.99 11.54 -53.14
C TRP A 59 -6.39 10.69 -54.25
N VAL A 60 -6.03 9.45 -53.94
CA VAL A 60 -5.47 8.50 -54.90
C VAL A 60 -6.51 8.19 -55.99
N LEU A 61 -7.74 7.85 -55.62
CA LEU A 61 -8.82 7.58 -56.58
C LEU A 61 -9.14 8.78 -57.48
N TRP A 62 -9.04 10.01 -56.96
CA TRP A 62 -9.23 11.23 -57.73
C TRP A 62 -8.12 11.45 -58.76
N ASN A 63 -6.88 11.07 -58.45
CA ASN A 63 -5.71 11.32 -59.29
C ASN A 63 -5.27 10.11 -60.14
N ILE A 64 -5.81 8.90 -59.91
CA ILE A 64 -5.58 7.74 -60.77
C ILE A 64 -6.20 8.00 -62.16
N PRO A 65 -5.49 7.64 -63.25
CA PRO A 65 -6.00 7.78 -64.61
C PRO A 65 -7.09 6.74 -64.92
N PHE A 66 -8.30 6.92 -64.38
CA PHE A 66 -9.50 6.23 -64.85
C PHE A 66 -10.32 7.18 -65.73
N GLY A 67 -10.24 7.01 -67.06
CA GLY A 67 -11.10 7.69 -68.03
C GLY A 67 -10.45 8.83 -68.82
N PRO A 68 -11.25 9.54 -69.66
CA PRO A 68 -10.76 10.54 -70.62
C PRO A 68 -10.10 11.73 -69.93
N GLU A 69 -9.32 12.52 -70.68
CA GLU A 69 -8.44 13.60 -70.21
C GLU A 69 -9.12 14.56 -69.21
N ARG A 70 -9.00 14.24 -67.92
CA ARG A 70 -9.35 15.14 -66.81
C ARG A 70 -8.10 15.91 -66.38
N PRO A 71 -8.22 17.15 -65.89
CA PRO A 71 -7.10 17.85 -65.26
C PRO A 71 -6.64 17.06 -64.03
N ARG A 72 -5.40 16.55 -64.09
CA ARG A 72 -4.78 15.77 -63.01
C ARG A 72 -4.00 16.73 -62.11
N PHE A 73 -4.40 16.82 -60.85
CA PHE A 73 -3.75 17.72 -59.90
C PHE A 73 -2.41 17.15 -59.40
N ASP A 74 -2.33 15.83 -59.19
CA ASP A 74 -1.15 15.14 -58.66
C ASP A 74 -0.93 13.77 -59.34
N PRO A 75 -0.35 13.73 -60.56
CA PRO A 75 -0.07 12.47 -61.27
C PRO A 75 0.92 11.56 -60.53
N PHE A 76 0.89 10.25 -60.79
CA PHE A 76 1.88 9.29 -60.30
C PHE A 76 3.31 9.80 -60.60
N PRO A 77 4.20 9.95 -59.59
CA PRO A 77 4.24 9.26 -58.30
C PRO A 77 3.58 9.98 -57.08
N PHE A 78 2.64 10.90 -57.28
CA PHE A 78 1.94 11.65 -56.20
C PHE A 78 2.86 12.52 -55.33
N ILE A 79 3.56 13.46 -55.97
CA ILE A 79 4.54 14.32 -55.29
C ILE A 79 3.89 15.23 -54.24
N PHE A 80 2.68 15.75 -54.51
CA PHE A 80 2.00 16.64 -53.56
C PHE A 80 1.55 15.88 -52.31
N LEU A 81 0.95 14.69 -52.49
CA LEU A 81 0.59 13.83 -51.37
C LEU A 81 1.81 13.50 -50.51
N THR A 82 2.94 13.18 -51.16
CA THR A 82 4.20 12.87 -50.46
C THR A 82 4.75 14.07 -49.68
N LEU A 83 4.70 15.27 -50.26
CA LEU A 83 5.13 16.50 -49.60
C LEU A 83 4.28 16.80 -48.37
N VAL A 84 2.96 16.69 -48.49
CA VAL A 84 2.04 16.92 -47.38
C VAL A 84 2.24 15.88 -46.27
N LEU A 85 2.39 14.60 -46.61
CA LEU A 85 2.65 13.55 -45.61
C LEU A 85 4.00 13.73 -44.89
N SER A 86 5.05 14.14 -45.62
CA SER A 86 6.35 14.44 -45.04
C SER A 86 6.29 15.62 -44.07
N LEU A 87 5.59 16.69 -44.47
CA LEU A 87 5.34 17.83 -43.59
C LEU A 87 4.51 17.42 -42.36
N GLN A 88 3.52 16.54 -42.55
CA GLN A 88 2.66 16.05 -41.49
C GLN A 88 3.45 15.31 -40.41
N ALA A 89 4.38 14.44 -40.81
CA ALA A 89 5.29 13.78 -39.89
C ALA A 89 6.24 14.77 -39.18
N SER A 90 6.75 15.76 -39.92
CA SER A 90 7.71 16.74 -39.39
C SER A 90 7.11 17.62 -38.29
N TYR A 91 5.86 18.09 -38.43
CA TYR A 91 5.22 18.90 -37.38
C TYR A 91 4.70 18.06 -36.20
N ALA A 92 4.48 16.76 -36.40
CA ALA A 92 4.03 15.88 -35.33
C ALA A 92 5.08 15.72 -34.22
N ALA A 93 6.37 15.59 -34.58
CA ALA A 93 7.46 15.41 -33.61
C ALA A 93 7.53 16.51 -32.52
N PRO A 94 7.55 17.82 -32.83
CA PRO A 94 7.57 18.86 -31.80
C PRO A 94 6.28 18.92 -30.97
N LEU A 95 5.12 18.62 -31.55
CA LEU A 95 3.87 18.54 -30.79
C LEU A 95 3.88 17.38 -29.80
N ILE A 96 4.39 16.22 -30.24
CA ILE A 96 4.54 15.03 -29.39
C ILE A 96 5.53 15.32 -28.26
N LEU A 97 6.67 15.94 -28.54
CA LEU A 97 7.66 16.33 -27.52
C LEU A 97 7.06 17.25 -26.46
N LEU A 98 6.21 18.20 -26.87
CA LEU A 98 5.56 19.11 -25.94
C LEU A 98 4.51 18.39 -25.08
N ALA A 99 3.76 17.45 -25.66
CA ALA A 99 2.83 16.59 -24.94
C ALA A 99 3.55 15.67 -23.93
N GLN A 100 4.69 15.10 -24.33
CA GLN A 100 5.52 14.22 -23.50
C GLN A 100 6.12 14.97 -22.31
N ASN A 101 6.69 16.17 -22.51
CA ASN A 101 7.24 17.00 -21.43
C ASN A 101 6.20 17.27 -20.31
N ARG A 102 4.92 17.38 -20.66
CA ARG A 102 3.84 17.57 -19.70
C ARG A 102 3.48 16.27 -18.98
N GLN A 103 3.47 15.14 -19.68
CA GLN A 103 3.22 13.84 -19.07
C GLN A 103 4.32 13.51 -18.05
N GLU A 104 5.59 13.71 -18.42
CA GLU A 104 6.73 13.51 -17.52
C GLU A 104 6.67 14.41 -16.28
N ALA A 105 6.19 15.64 -16.41
CA ALA A 105 6.01 16.55 -15.28
C ALA A 105 4.93 16.06 -14.30
N ARG A 106 3.80 15.54 -14.80
CA ARG A 106 2.75 14.92 -13.97
C ARG A 106 3.26 13.64 -13.31
N ASP A 107 3.93 12.78 -14.08
CA ASP A 107 4.47 11.52 -13.59
C ASP A 107 5.54 11.76 -12.50
N ARG A 108 6.34 12.83 -12.63
CA ARG A 108 7.31 13.21 -11.58
C ARG A 108 6.62 13.55 -10.26
N VAL A 109 5.56 14.36 -10.29
CA VAL A 109 4.79 14.72 -9.08
C VAL A 109 4.16 13.49 -8.45
N GLY A 110 3.57 12.60 -9.25
CA GLY A 110 3.03 11.33 -8.76
C GLY A 110 4.09 10.47 -8.08
N ARG A 111 5.27 10.33 -8.70
CA ARG A 111 6.38 9.57 -8.13
C ARG A 111 6.91 10.16 -6.83
N ASP A 112 6.91 11.47 -6.68
CA ASP A 112 7.35 12.12 -5.45
C ASP A 112 6.35 11.87 -4.32
N ALA A 113 5.05 12.01 -4.60
CA ALA A 113 3.98 11.68 -3.64
C ALA A 113 4.00 10.20 -3.22
N ASP A 114 4.19 9.27 -4.17
CA ASP A 114 4.29 7.84 -3.87
C ASP A 114 5.46 7.52 -2.93
N ARG A 115 6.59 8.23 -3.08
CA ARG A 115 7.74 8.06 -2.18
C ARG A 115 7.44 8.55 -0.78
N GLU A 116 6.78 9.70 -0.64
CA GLU A 116 6.36 10.22 0.67
C GLU A 116 5.36 9.29 1.34
N GLN A 117 4.37 8.79 0.60
CA GLN A 117 3.39 7.84 1.11
C GLN A 117 4.05 6.51 1.52
N ALA A 118 5.00 6.00 0.73
CA ALA A 118 5.74 4.80 1.08
C ALA A 118 6.60 4.99 2.34
N ALA A 119 7.18 6.17 2.54
CA ALA A 119 7.93 6.49 3.75
C ALA A 119 7.02 6.54 4.99
N GLN A 120 5.85 7.19 4.88
CA GLN A 120 4.85 7.22 5.95
C GLN A 120 4.32 5.82 6.28
N SER A 121 3.96 5.04 5.27
CA SER A 121 3.46 3.68 5.46
C SER A 121 4.47 2.77 6.16
N ARG A 122 5.77 2.91 5.86
CA ARG A 122 6.83 2.19 6.58
C ARG A 122 6.90 2.62 8.05
N ALA A 123 6.83 3.93 8.33
CA ALA A 123 6.85 4.44 9.69
C ALA A 123 5.64 3.93 10.50
N ASP A 124 4.45 3.88 9.88
CA ASP A 124 3.24 3.35 10.50
C ASP A 124 3.36 1.85 10.79
N MET A 125 3.92 1.07 9.86
CA MET A 125 4.18 -0.36 10.09
C MET A 125 5.18 -0.57 11.23
N ASP A 126 6.25 0.22 11.29
CA ASP A 126 7.23 0.15 12.38
C ASP A 126 6.61 0.51 13.72
N PHE A 127 5.72 1.51 13.75
CA PHE A 127 4.96 1.88 14.94
C PHE A 127 4.04 0.73 15.39
N LEU A 128 3.23 0.20 14.47
CA LEU A 128 2.33 -0.93 14.75
C LEU A 128 3.11 -2.17 15.22
N ALA A 129 4.28 -2.46 14.64
CA ALA A 129 5.13 -3.57 15.06
C ALA A 129 5.63 -3.40 16.50
N ARG A 130 6.02 -2.18 16.89
CA ARG A 130 6.41 -1.86 18.27
C ARG A 130 5.23 -1.98 19.22
N GLU A 131 4.06 -1.53 18.81
CA GLU A 131 2.84 -1.59 19.62
C GLU A 131 2.37 -3.05 19.82
N ILE A 132 2.46 -3.88 18.77
CA ILE A 132 2.17 -5.31 18.89
C ILE A 132 3.20 -6.00 19.79
N ALA A 133 4.48 -5.62 19.71
CA ALA A 133 5.52 -6.17 20.57
C ALA A 133 5.31 -5.80 22.05
N SER A 134 4.92 -4.55 22.35
CA SER A 134 4.61 -4.12 23.71
C SER A 134 3.36 -4.82 24.23
N LEU A 135 2.29 -4.88 23.42
CA LEU A 135 1.05 -5.61 23.76
C LEU A 135 1.32 -7.08 24.05
N ARG A 136 2.14 -7.75 23.23
CA ARG A 136 2.52 -9.16 23.42
C ARG A 136 3.24 -9.37 24.75
N ASN A 137 4.14 -8.48 25.12
CA ASN A 137 4.87 -8.59 26.39
C ASN A 137 3.92 -8.41 27.59
N SER A 138 3.03 -7.42 27.54
CA SER A 138 2.04 -7.19 28.61
C SER A 138 1.06 -8.37 28.76
N VAL A 139 0.59 -8.94 27.65
CA VAL A 139 -0.28 -10.13 27.68
C VAL A 139 0.49 -11.37 28.18
N GLY A 140 1.75 -11.52 27.76
CA GLY A 140 2.61 -12.61 28.22
C GLY A 140 2.82 -12.61 29.73
N GLU A 141 3.11 -11.45 30.33
CA GLU A 141 3.32 -11.33 31.78
C GLU A 141 2.07 -11.68 32.60
N LEU A 142 0.88 -11.27 32.14
CA LEU A 142 -0.39 -11.64 32.77
C LEU A 142 -0.66 -13.14 32.67
N ALA A 143 -0.48 -13.72 31.48
CA ALA A 143 -0.69 -15.15 31.26
C ALA A 143 0.25 -16.02 32.10
N THR A 144 1.54 -15.65 32.19
CA THR A 144 2.51 -16.37 33.02
C THR A 144 2.17 -16.28 34.50
N ARG A 145 1.79 -15.10 35.00
CA ARG A 145 1.42 -14.92 36.41
C ARG A 145 0.19 -15.75 36.79
N ASP A 146 -0.87 -15.71 36.00
CA ASP A 146 -2.11 -16.43 36.31
C ASP A 146 -1.90 -17.95 36.21
N PHE A 147 -1.14 -18.42 35.23
CA PHE A 147 -0.76 -19.84 35.09
C PHE A 147 0.07 -20.34 36.27
N VAL A 148 1.15 -19.63 36.62
CA VAL A 148 2.00 -20.00 37.78
C VAL A 148 1.17 -20.01 39.06
N ARG A 149 0.28 -19.03 39.23
CA ARG A 149 -0.61 -18.96 40.39
C ARG A 149 -1.62 -20.11 40.43
N SER A 150 -2.20 -20.50 39.29
CA SER A 150 -3.14 -21.62 39.24
C SER A 150 -2.46 -22.94 39.54
N GLU A 151 -1.24 -23.14 39.03
CA GLU A 151 -0.47 -24.37 39.21
C GLU A 151 0.00 -24.54 40.66
N LEU A 152 0.58 -23.48 41.24
CA LEU A 152 0.93 -23.49 42.67
C LEU A 152 -0.28 -23.81 43.56
N ARG A 153 -1.47 -23.30 43.19
CA ARG A 153 -2.69 -23.52 43.96
C ARG A 153 -3.28 -24.92 43.75
N SER A 154 -3.09 -25.53 42.58
CA SER A 154 -3.51 -26.91 42.30
C SER A 154 -2.62 -27.89 43.08
N GLU A 155 -1.30 -27.73 43.04
CA GLU A 155 -0.36 -28.58 43.78
C GLU A 155 -0.57 -28.48 45.30
N LEU A 156 -0.74 -27.28 45.84
CA LEU A 156 -1.03 -27.10 47.27
C LEU A 156 -2.32 -27.81 47.70
N ARG A 157 -3.36 -27.77 46.86
CA ARG A 157 -4.62 -28.50 47.14
C ARG A 157 -4.42 -30.00 47.12
N THR A 158 -3.63 -30.52 46.17
CA THR A 158 -3.32 -31.95 46.08
C THR A 158 -2.58 -32.43 47.33
N MET A 159 -1.52 -31.73 47.75
CA MET A 159 -0.77 -32.10 48.95
C MET A 159 -1.61 -32.03 50.23
N LEU A 160 -2.49 -31.02 50.36
CA LEU A 160 -3.43 -30.92 51.47
C LEU A 160 -4.42 -32.08 51.50
N ALA A 161 -4.96 -32.46 50.34
CA ALA A 161 -5.90 -33.58 50.24
C ALA A 161 -5.25 -34.92 50.61
N GLU A 162 -3.97 -35.12 50.25
CA GLU A 162 -3.20 -36.31 50.63
C GLU A 162 -2.95 -36.39 52.14
N LEU A 163 -2.60 -35.27 52.78
CA LEU A 163 -2.46 -35.19 54.24
C LEU A 163 -3.76 -35.45 54.98
N ASP A 164 -4.88 -34.90 54.49
CA ASP A 164 -6.19 -35.09 55.11
C ASP A 164 -6.66 -36.55 54.96
N ALA A 165 -6.44 -37.17 53.80
CA ALA A 165 -6.69 -38.59 53.58
C ALA A 165 -5.84 -39.50 54.49
N ALA A 166 -4.54 -39.18 54.67
CA ALA A 166 -3.67 -39.90 55.60
C ALA A 166 -4.09 -39.72 57.07
N ALA A 167 -4.61 -38.55 57.43
CA ALA A 167 -5.16 -38.29 58.75
C ALA A 167 -6.47 -39.04 59.01
N ASP A 168 -7.31 -39.22 57.99
CA ASP A 168 -8.58 -39.95 58.10
C ASP A 168 -8.35 -41.47 58.17
N ASP A 169 -7.40 -42.02 57.40
CA ASP A 169 -6.97 -43.42 57.49
C ASP A 169 -6.41 -43.75 58.89
N SER A 170 -5.68 -42.81 59.50
CA SER A 170 -5.18 -42.91 60.86
C SER A 170 -6.30 -42.88 61.92
N ARG A 171 -7.46 -42.31 61.62
CA ARG A 171 -8.64 -42.29 62.49
C ARG A 171 -9.45 -43.57 62.34
N ASP A 172 -9.67 -44.05 61.12
CA ASP A 172 -10.42 -45.29 60.85
C ASP A 172 -9.68 -46.54 61.38
N GLY A 173 -8.35 -46.55 61.29
CA GLY A 173 -7.51 -47.61 61.88
C GLY A 173 -7.55 -47.68 63.42
N ARG A 174 -7.97 -46.60 64.11
CA ARG A 174 -8.18 -46.60 65.57
C ARG A 174 -9.57 -47.09 65.98
N ASP A 175 -10.59 -46.85 65.17
CA ASP A 175 -11.96 -47.29 65.48
C ASP A 175 -12.25 -48.74 65.02
N GLY A 176 -11.45 -49.31 64.12
CA GLY A 176 -11.55 -50.71 63.67
C GLY A 176 -11.03 -51.79 64.65
N SER A 177 -10.33 -51.41 65.74
CA SER A 177 -9.75 -52.36 66.72
C SER A 177 -10.58 -52.53 68.00
N GLY A 178 -11.87 -52.15 67.96
CA GLY A 178 -12.74 -52.09 69.14
C GLY A 178 -13.91 -53.08 69.22
N GLY A 179 -14.07 -54.03 68.30
CA GLY A 179 -15.24 -54.92 68.41
C GLY A 179 -15.27 -56.12 67.48
N ARG A 180 -14.81 -57.27 68.00
CA ARG A 180 -15.42 -58.60 67.82
C ARG A 180 -14.62 -59.66 68.58
N LEU A 181 -14.95 -59.86 69.85
CA LEU A 181 -14.62 -61.09 70.58
C LEU A 181 -15.86 -61.62 71.34
N GLY A 182 -16.25 -62.85 70.99
CA GLY A 182 -17.00 -63.86 71.77
C GLY A 182 -18.44 -63.54 72.20
N SER A 183 -19.48 -64.23 71.69
CA SER A 183 -19.96 -65.61 72.00
C SER A 183 -20.73 -65.70 73.33
N PRO A 184 -21.46 -66.79 73.63
CA PRO A 184 -22.64 -67.41 72.99
C PRO A 184 -23.81 -67.60 74.01
N SER A 185 -25.06 -67.81 73.58
CA SER A 185 -26.07 -68.61 74.32
C SER A 185 -27.42 -68.71 73.59
N SER A 186 -27.78 -69.93 73.19
CA SER A 186 -29.17 -70.42 73.06
C SER A 186 -29.84 -70.52 74.46
N PRO A 187 -31.15 -70.85 74.67
CA PRO A 187 -32.15 -71.40 73.73
C PRO A 187 -33.62 -70.89 73.90
N ASP A 188 -34.49 -71.39 73.02
CA ASP A 188 -35.91 -71.78 73.23
C ASP A 188 -36.91 -70.75 73.79
N ARG A 189 -37.88 -70.32 72.96
CA ARG A 189 -39.30 -70.34 73.36
C ARG A 189 -40.25 -70.24 72.17
N ARG A 190 -41.04 -71.31 72.01
CA ARG A 190 -42.44 -71.41 71.54
C ARG A 190 -43.16 -70.06 71.42
N GLU A 191 -43.94 -69.82 70.37
CA GLU A 191 -45.39 -70.12 70.28
C GLU A 191 -45.83 -69.86 68.83
N ARG A 192 -46.39 -70.88 68.15
CA ARG A 192 -47.81 -71.05 67.79
C ARG A 192 -48.33 -70.07 66.74
#